data_AF-A0A165NMW4-F1
#
_entry.id   AF-A0A165NMW4-F1
#
_cell.length_a   1.000
_cell.length_b   1.000
_cell.length_c   1.000
_cell.angle_alpha   90.00
_cell.angle_beta   90.00
_cell.angle_gamma   90.00
#
_symmetry.space_group_name_H-M   'P 1'
#
loop_
_entity.id
_entity.type
_entity.pdbx_description
1 polymer ?
#
loop_
_entity_poly.entity_id
_entity_poly.type
_entity_poly.pdbx_seq_one_letter_code
_entity_poly.pdbx_strand_id
1 'polypeptide(L)'
;MAEYHTVLSKSALQERLQALGAPYVSGEDLERLNKGHSGDALTFLLEHMVGRSVARESRDQLYHFQDGERGSSLRAPRINTSLMDVKNAQSSFIGAKKDVEELHESLNKRHKSLADLQHEASILKERIRDKQAVDLLLSVLEKKSAIRTQRLKEVTRLLERLKNGANEQPIKVPSIISDDRTTYDISYQAMLIPSTAVSKVSDPAPQTSYTRDTLAVLRARHIRRSSCDLQKGKENAQAKLRRCIAGVLQCPEDDDEVHLTLERIVRSAKTRAARKLKPHEVLSQVSTVQAVKLVTELSVKQAKLQRLSDTTVALTHLSAQHVSNILTFVNSTSQALRTSLDTEAKAVQGHIEILQWDIFAQDKVRSETSTFQAELCSVLGLAQHTAPKKILEAVDTLVSEEQRRQTFLEHTILPDPASFQTESDGALLLKHKNDERKVEEQLFKLLTRKIEKAKKGDVLVKDIETTTREMNRITSLSR
;
A
#
# COMPACT_ATOMS: atom_id res chain seq x y z
N MET A 1 20.52 30.30 -48.82
CA MET A 1 19.74 30.14 -50.06
C MET A 1 18.28 30.08 -49.65
N ALA A 2 17.49 31.08 -50.01
CA ALA A 2 16.06 31.10 -49.70
C ALA A 2 15.36 30.18 -50.71
N GLU A 3 15.16 28.91 -50.32
CA GLU A 3 14.32 28.00 -51.09
C GLU A 3 12.88 28.53 -51.03
N TYR A 4 12.38 28.98 -52.17
CA TYR A 4 10.98 29.34 -52.33
C TYR A 4 10.16 28.04 -52.24
N HIS A 5 9.68 27.70 -51.05
CA HIS A 5 8.70 26.63 -50.89
C HIS A 5 7.44 27.05 -51.65
N THR A 6 7.17 26.34 -52.75
CA THR A 6 5.98 26.50 -53.58
C THR A 6 4.75 26.17 -52.75
N VAL A 7 4.11 27.20 -52.20
CA VAL A 7 2.84 27.07 -51.50
C VAL A 7 1.79 26.60 -52.51
N LEU A 8 1.34 25.35 -52.36
CA LEU A 8 0.25 24.80 -53.16
C LEU A 8 -1.02 25.65 -52.97
N SER A 9 -1.71 25.92 -54.08
CA SER A 9 -2.98 26.62 -54.02
C SER A 9 -4.00 25.83 -53.20
N LYS A 10 -4.85 26.55 -52.47
CA LYS A 10 -5.89 25.99 -51.59
C LYS A 10 -6.76 24.94 -52.28
N SER A 11 -7.13 25.20 -53.54
CA SER A 11 -7.91 24.25 -54.34
C SER A 11 -7.14 22.96 -54.64
N ALA A 12 -5.86 23.06 -54.98
CA ALA A 12 -5.03 21.89 -55.27
C ALA A 12 -4.76 21.02 -54.03
N LEU A 13 -4.60 21.63 -52.86
CA LEU A 13 -4.40 20.91 -51.61
C LEU A 13 -5.67 20.15 -51.17
N GLN A 14 -6.83 20.78 -51.35
CA GLN A 14 -8.12 20.14 -51.07
C GLN A 14 -8.41 18.96 -52.01
N GLU A 15 -8.14 19.11 -53.30
CA GLU A 15 -8.29 18.04 -54.30
C GLU A 15 -7.39 16.84 -53.97
N ARG A 16 -6.12 17.08 -53.61
CA ARG A 16 -5.18 16.02 -53.22
C ARG A 16 -5.59 15.30 -51.93
N LEU A 17 -6.07 16.02 -50.93
CA LEU A 17 -6.59 15.41 -49.70
C LEU A 17 -7.82 14.55 -49.99
N GLN A 18 -8.71 15.01 -50.85
CA GLN A 18 -9.90 14.28 -51.24
C GLN A 18 -9.57 13.02 -52.06
N ALA A 19 -8.56 13.08 -52.94
CA ALA A 19 -8.05 11.91 -53.67
C ALA A 19 -7.49 10.83 -52.74
N LEU A 20 -6.99 11.21 -51.55
CA LEU A 20 -6.56 10.28 -50.50
C LEU A 20 -7.69 9.84 -49.56
N GLY A 21 -8.93 10.24 -49.82
CA GLY A 21 -10.10 9.88 -49.02
C GLY A 21 -10.29 10.69 -47.74
N ALA A 22 -9.65 11.86 -47.62
CA ALA A 22 -9.87 12.74 -46.49
C ALA A 22 -11.28 13.37 -46.54
N PRO A 23 -11.95 13.58 -45.38
CA PRO A 23 -13.24 14.25 -45.32
C PRO A 23 -13.13 15.72 -45.77
N TYR A 24 -14.24 16.30 -46.22
CA TYR A 24 -14.28 17.70 -46.67
C TYR A 24 -13.92 18.64 -45.51
N VAL A 25 -12.87 19.44 -45.69
CA VAL A 25 -12.42 20.45 -44.74
C VAL A 25 -12.85 21.84 -45.25
N SER A 26 -13.35 22.69 -44.36
CA SER A 26 -13.70 24.08 -44.71
C SER A 26 -12.48 24.80 -45.28
N GLY A 27 -12.70 25.63 -46.30
CA GLY A 27 -11.61 26.37 -46.92
C GLY A 27 -10.85 27.27 -45.94
N GLU A 28 -11.54 27.88 -44.97
CA GLU A 28 -10.90 28.74 -43.98
C GLU A 28 -9.94 27.94 -43.07
N ASP A 29 -10.34 26.74 -42.66
CA ASP A 29 -9.49 25.85 -41.85
C ASP A 29 -8.30 25.34 -42.65
N LEU A 30 -8.53 24.99 -43.92
CA LEU A 30 -7.48 24.53 -44.83
C LEU A 30 -6.42 25.62 -45.06
N GLU A 31 -6.84 26.87 -45.15
CA GLU A 31 -5.97 28.02 -45.31
C GLU A 31 -5.20 28.35 -44.02
N ARG A 32 -5.78 28.09 -42.85
CA ARG A 32 -5.07 28.19 -41.57
C ARG A 32 -4.02 27.09 -41.43
N LEU A 33 -4.35 25.87 -41.86
CA LEU A 33 -3.46 24.71 -41.79
C LEU A 33 -2.30 24.80 -42.81
N ASN A 34 -2.53 25.42 -43.97
CA ASN A 34 -1.55 25.58 -45.04
C ASN A 34 -0.53 26.72 -44.78
N LYS A 35 -0.56 27.37 -43.62
CA LYS A 35 0.39 28.44 -43.26
C LYS A 35 1.53 27.89 -42.39
N GLY A 36 2.77 28.25 -42.73
CA GLY A 36 3.97 27.89 -41.96
C GLY A 36 4.28 26.39 -41.98
N HIS A 37 4.96 25.92 -40.93
CA HIS A 37 5.49 24.55 -40.87
C HIS A 37 4.44 23.44 -40.95
N SER A 38 3.19 23.70 -40.57
CA SER A 38 2.10 22.74 -40.73
C SER A 38 1.73 22.54 -42.20
N GLY A 39 1.80 23.60 -43.01
CA GLY A 39 1.58 23.54 -44.46
C GLY A 39 2.69 22.75 -45.16
N ASP A 40 3.94 22.96 -44.75
CA ASP A 40 5.09 22.22 -45.26
C ASP A 40 4.98 20.73 -44.93
N ALA A 41 4.62 20.39 -43.69
CA ALA A 41 4.40 19.01 -43.27
C ALA A 41 3.24 18.34 -44.02
N LEU A 42 2.13 19.06 -44.24
CA LEU A 42 1.00 18.56 -45.03
C LEU A 42 1.40 18.33 -46.49
N THR A 43 2.13 19.26 -47.09
CA THR A 43 2.63 19.12 -48.47
C THR A 43 3.56 17.92 -48.61
N PHE A 44 4.51 17.78 -47.67
CA PHE A 44 5.43 16.64 -47.63
C PHE A 44 4.70 15.29 -47.49
N LEU A 45 3.70 15.22 -46.61
CA LEU A 45 2.89 14.01 -46.42
C LEU A 45 2.07 13.67 -47.67
N LEU A 46 1.47 14.66 -48.32
CA LEU A 46 0.72 14.48 -49.56
C LEU A 46 1.62 13.95 -50.67
N GLU A 47 2.81 14.51 -50.85
CA GLU A 47 3.78 14.04 -51.84
C GLU A 47 4.25 12.59 -51.56
N HIS A 48 4.49 12.25 -50.29
CA HIS A 48 4.88 10.89 -49.90
C HIS A 48 3.76 9.88 -50.11
N MET A 49 2.52 10.26 -49.81
CA MET A 49 1.34 9.42 -50.02
C MET A 49 1.10 9.14 -51.51
N VAL A 50 1.22 10.18 -52.35
CA VAL A 50 1.13 10.04 -53.82
C VAL A 50 2.27 9.19 -54.37
N GLY A 51 3.51 9.38 -53.89
CA GLY A 51 4.64 8.54 -54.29
C GLY A 51 4.42 7.06 -53.94
N ARG A 52 3.82 6.77 -52.78
CA ARG A 52 3.47 5.40 -52.37
C ARG A 52 2.36 4.80 -53.22
N SER A 53 1.34 5.57 -53.60
CA SER A 53 0.26 5.06 -54.46
C SER A 53 0.78 4.73 -55.86
N VAL A 54 1.61 5.60 -56.44
CA VAL A 54 2.24 5.36 -57.77
C VAL A 54 3.18 4.15 -57.73
N ALA A 55 3.99 4.00 -56.68
CA ALA A 55 4.86 2.84 -56.53
C ALA A 55 4.08 1.53 -56.35
N ARG A 56 2.91 1.58 -55.70
CA ARG A 56 2.00 0.44 -55.58
C ARG A 56 1.40 0.06 -56.93
N GLU A 57 0.89 1.04 -57.67
CA GLU A 57 0.33 0.83 -59.01
C GLU A 57 1.37 0.27 -59.98
N SER A 58 2.61 0.78 -59.93
CA SER A 58 3.72 0.25 -60.72
C SER A 58 4.06 -1.21 -60.37
N ARG A 59 3.99 -1.57 -59.07
CA ARG A 59 4.15 -2.96 -58.63
C ARG A 59 3.02 -3.86 -59.12
N ASP A 60 1.77 -3.39 -59.02
CA ASP A 60 0.60 -4.13 -59.47
C ASP A 60 0.68 -4.39 -60.99
N GLN A 61 1.12 -3.40 -61.78
CA GLN A 61 1.42 -3.58 -63.20
C GLN A 61 2.52 -4.62 -63.43
N LEU A 62 3.61 -4.57 -62.66
CA LEU A 62 4.71 -5.54 -62.75
C LEU A 62 4.26 -6.98 -62.44
N TYR A 63 3.37 -7.14 -61.45
CA TYR A 63 2.74 -8.44 -61.15
C TYR A 63 1.86 -8.92 -62.30
N HIS A 64 1.06 -8.03 -62.90
CA HIS A 64 0.26 -8.38 -64.08
C HIS A 64 1.11 -8.77 -65.31
N PHE A 65 2.25 -8.12 -65.54
CA PHE A 65 3.18 -8.51 -66.59
C PHE A 65 3.83 -9.88 -66.32
N GLN A 66 4.20 -10.17 -65.06
CA GLN A 66 4.76 -11.48 -64.69
C GLN A 66 3.75 -12.63 -64.78
N ASP A 67 2.48 -12.37 -64.51
CA ASP A 67 1.41 -13.36 -64.70
C ASP A 67 1.03 -13.54 -66.17
N GLY A 68 1.14 -12.49 -67.00
CA GLY A 68 0.89 -12.53 -68.44
C GLY A 68 1.94 -13.32 -69.24
N GLU A 69 3.23 -13.19 -68.91
CA GLU A 69 4.32 -13.87 -69.62
C GLU A 69 4.41 -15.39 -69.37
N ARG A 70 3.78 -15.90 -68.30
CA ARG A 70 3.70 -17.35 -68.06
C ARG A 70 2.72 -18.08 -68.99
N GLY A 71 1.90 -17.35 -69.76
CA GLY A 71 0.88 -17.92 -70.64
C GLY A 71 1.33 -18.27 -72.07
N SER A 72 2.46 -17.76 -72.56
CA SER A 72 2.77 -17.77 -74.01
C SER A 72 4.09 -18.43 -74.43
N SER A 73 4.62 -19.39 -73.67
CA SER A 73 5.75 -20.22 -74.15
C SER A 73 5.27 -21.58 -74.67
N LEU A 74 4.79 -21.57 -75.92
CA LEU A 74 4.59 -22.77 -76.74
C LEU A 74 5.95 -23.40 -77.09
N ARG A 75 6.50 -24.28 -76.24
CA ARG A 75 7.40 -25.41 -76.62
C ARG A 75 7.95 -26.12 -75.38
N ALA A 76 7.27 -27.18 -74.95
CA ALA A 76 7.84 -28.43 -74.42
C ALA A 76 6.74 -29.25 -73.69
N PRO A 77 6.85 -30.59 -73.61
CA PRO A 77 5.79 -31.45 -73.09
C PRO A 77 5.55 -31.22 -71.59
N ARG A 78 4.28 -30.95 -71.24
CA ARG A 78 3.71 -30.55 -69.94
C ARG A 78 3.80 -31.57 -68.78
N ILE A 79 4.63 -32.62 -68.90
CA ILE A 79 4.72 -33.68 -67.87
C ILE A 79 5.67 -33.27 -66.73
N ASN A 80 6.68 -32.44 -67.01
CA ASN A 80 7.62 -31.98 -65.99
C ASN A 80 7.13 -30.74 -65.21
N THR A 81 6.20 -29.96 -65.77
CA THR A 81 5.65 -28.77 -65.10
C THR A 81 4.70 -29.16 -63.97
N SER A 82 3.81 -30.12 -64.17
CA SER A 82 2.92 -30.60 -63.10
C SER A 82 3.68 -31.25 -61.95
N LEU A 83 4.80 -31.93 -62.24
CA LEU A 83 5.66 -32.52 -61.22
C LEU A 83 6.45 -31.44 -60.45
N MET A 84 6.87 -30.37 -61.12
CA MET A 84 7.46 -29.20 -60.46
C MET A 84 6.42 -28.44 -59.62
N ASP A 85 5.18 -28.30 -60.10
CA ASP A 85 4.09 -27.66 -59.36
C ASP A 85 3.72 -28.46 -58.11
N VAL A 86 3.70 -29.79 -58.18
CA VAL A 86 3.49 -30.67 -57.02
C VAL A 86 4.67 -30.56 -56.04
N LYS A 87 5.92 -30.49 -56.52
CA LYS A 87 7.09 -30.26 -55.64
C LYS A 87 7.06 -28.89 -54.98
N ASN A 88 6.62 -27.85 -55.69
CA ASN A 88 6.46 -26.49 -55.16
C ASN A 88 5.30 -26.41 -54.16
N ALA A 89 4.19 -27.11 -54.42
CA ALA A 89 3.09 -27.22 -53.48
C ALA A 89 3.50 -28.00 -52.23
N GLN A 90 4.29 -29.07 -52.38
CA GLN A 90 4.83 -29.84 -51.27
C GLN A 90 5.83 -29.04 -50.43
N SER A 91 6.75 -28.30 -51.06
CA SER A 91 7.69 -27.44 -50.34
C SER A 91 6.96 -26.29 -49.63
N SER A 92 5.96 -25.68 -50.28
CA SER A 92 5.08 -24.68 -49.67
C SER A 92 4.30 -25.25 -48.48
N PHE A 93 3.75 -26.47 -48.60
CA PHE A 93 3.05 -27.14 -47.50
C PHE A 93 3.98 -27.45 -46.33
N ILE A 94 5.21 -27.92 -46.59
CA ILE A 94 6.20 -28.16 -45.54
C ILE A 94 6.59 -26.84 -44.85
N GLY A 95 6.76 -25.76 -45.62
CA GLY A 95 7.00 -24.41 -45.09
C GLY A 95 5.87 -23.95 -44.19
N ALA A 96 4.62 -23.98 -44.69
CA ALA A 96 3.44 -23.60 -43.94
C ALA A 96 3.24 -24.45 -42.67
N LYS A 97 3.54 -25.75 -42.73
CA LYS A 97 3.48 -26.63 -41.56
C LYS A 97 4.51 -26.20 -40.50
N LYS A 98 5.74 -25.91 -40.92
CA LYS A 98 6.80 -25.42 -40.01
C LYS A 98 6.43 -24.08 -39.39
N ASP A 99 5.85 -23.18 -40.17
CA ASP A 99 5.38 -21.87 -39.67
C ASP A 99 4.26 -22.04 -38.64
N VAL A 100 3.33 -22.98 -38.85
CA VAL A 100 2.27 -23.31 -37.88
C VAL A 100 2.86 -23.90 -36.59
N GLU A 101 3.84 -24.79 -36.69
CA GLU A 101 4.55 -25.35 -35.53
C GLU A 101 5.28 -24.24 -34.75
N GLU A 102 5.99 -23.35 -35.42
CA GLU A 102 6.68 -22.21 -34.80
C GLU A 102 5.70 -21.23 -34.12
N LEU A 103 4.57 -20.93 -34.78
CA LEU A 103 3.51 -20.12 -34.19
C LEU A 103 2.89 -20.81 -32.97
N HIS A 104 2.71 -22.13 -33.00
CA HIS A 104 2.19 -22.89 -31.88
C HIS A 104 3.15 -22.89 -30.69
N GLU A 105 4.45 -23.07 -30.93
CA GLU A 105 5.49 -22.94 -29.90
C GLU A 105 5.54 -21.53 -29.32
N SER A 106 5.46 -20.50 -30.17
CA SER A 106 5.42 -19.10 -29.75
C SER A 106 4.18 -18.79 -28.89
N LEU A 107 3.02 -19.31 -29.27
CA LEU A 107 1.78 -19.17 -28.49
C LEU A 107 1.90 -19.88 -27.14
N ASN A 108 2.45 -21.10 -27.11
CA ASN A 108 2.69 -21.83 -25.86
C ASN A 108 3.68 -21.11 -24.93
N LYS A 109 4.75 -20.52 -25.48
CA LYS A 109 5.70 -19.68 -24.72
C LYS A 109 4.99 -18.45 -24.12
N ARG A 110 4.16 -17.75 -24.92
CA ARG A 110 3.36 -16.61 -24.44
C ARG A 110 2.31 -17.01 -23.41
N HIS A 111 1.72 -18.19 -23.54
CA HIS A 111 0.74 -18.69 -22.58
C HIS A 111 1.40 -18.99 -21.23
N LYS A 112 2.59 -19.62 -21.23
CA LYS A 112 3.39 -19.82 -20.03
C LYS A 112 3.78 -18.50 -19.38
N SER A 113 4.30 -17.54 -20.15
CA SER A 113 4.67 -16.23 -19.59
C SER A 113 3.46 -15.47 -19.01
N LEU A 114 2.27 -15.61 -19.60
CA LEU A 114 1.02 -15.06 -19.06
C LEU A 114 0.63 -15.73 -17.73
N ALA A 115 0.79 -17.05 -17.61
CA ALA A 115 0.52 -17.78 -16.38
C ALA A 115 1.49 -17.35 -15.26
N ASP A 116 2.78 -17.18 -15.58
CA ASP A 116 3.79 -16.70 -14.64
C ASP A 116 3.48 -15.27 -14.17
N LEU A 117 3.15 -14.36 -15.09
CA LEU A 117 2.73 -12.99 -14.76
C LEU A 117 1.45 -12.95 -13.93
N GLN A 118 0.49 -13.83 -14.20
CA GLN A 118 -0.74 -13.94 -13.41
C GLN A 118 -0.45 -14.45 -11.99
N HIS A 119 0.49 -15.38 -11.85
CA HIS A 119 0.95 -15.86 -10.55
C HIS A 119 1.66 -14.74 -9.77
N GLU A 120 2.57 -14.00 -10.40
CA GLU A 120 3.25 -12.86 -9.80
C GLU A 120 2.26 -11.76 -9.38
N ALA A 121 1.27 -11.45 -10.21
CA ALA A 121 0.19 -10.52 -9.89
C ALA A 121 -0.64 -10.99 -8.68
N SER A 122 -0.85 -12.30 -8.52
CA SER A 122 -1.55 -12.86 -7.36
C SER A 122 -0.74 -12.71 -6.07
N ILE A 123 0.57 -12.97 -6.12
CA ILE A 123 1.50 -12.78 -4.99
C ILE A 123 1.55 -11.30 -4.58
N LEU A 124 1.65 -10.40 -5.55
CA LEU A 124 1.67 -8.95 -5.30
C LEU A 124 0.35 -8.47 -4.67
N LYS A 125 -0.80 -8.98 -5.13
CA LYS A 125 -2.11 -8.67 -4.52
C LYS A 125 -2.18 -9.15 -3.07
N GLU A 126 -1.66 -10.32 -2.76
CA GLU A 126 -1.61 -10.83 -1.39
C GLU A 126 -0.70 -9.95 -0.51
N ARG A 127 0.50 -9.63 -1.00
CA ARG A 127 1.44 -8.74 -0.29
C ARG A 127 0.86 -7.34 -0.04
N ILE A 128 0.05 -6.80 -0.95
CA ILE A 128 -0.65 -5.52 -0.75
C ILE A 128 -1.69 -5.65 0.37
N ARG A 129 -2.47 -6.73 0.42
CA ARG A 129 -3.44 -6.95 1.50
C ARG A 129 -2.74 -7.08 2.86
N ASP A 130 -1.61 -7.77 2.90
CA ASP A 130 -0.82 -7.89 4.13
C ASP A 130 -0.30 -6.53 4.59
N LYS A 131 0.22 -5.70 3.69
CA LYS A 131 0.62 -4.32 4.00
C LYS A 131 -0.55 -3.48 4.50
N GLN A 132 -1.72 -3.56 3.85
CA GLN A 132 -2.93 -2.86 4.31
C GLN A 132 -3.37 -3.31 5.71
N ALA A 133 -3.25 -4.59 6.02
CA ALA A 133 -3.55 -5.11 7.36
C ALA A 133 -2.55 -4.61 8.41
N VAL A 134 -1.25 -4.55 8.06
CA VAL A 134 -0.19 -3.96 8.91
C VAL A 134 -0.43 -2.47 9.14
N ASP A 135 -0.77 -1.70 8.11
CA ASP A 135 -1.06 -0.28 8.21
C ASP A 135 -2.30 -0.01 9.09
N LEU A 136 -3.34 -0.84 8.94
CA LEU A 136 -4.51 -0.78 9.82
C LEU A 136 -4.10 -1.05 11.28
N LEU A 137 -3.26 -2.05 11.53
CA LEU A 137 -2.77 -2.36 12.87
C LEU A 137 -1.93 -1.21 13.45
N LEU A 138 -1.04 -0.61 12.66
CA LEU A 138 -0.25 0.57 13.05
C LEU A 138 -1.17 1.75 13.40
N SER A 139 -2.17 2.04 12.59
CA SER A 139 -3.14 3.12 12.87
C SER A 139 -3.92 2.90 14.18
N VAL A 140 -4.26 1.63 14.49
CA VAL A 140 -4.91 1.27 15.77
C VAL A 140 -3.94 1.43 16.94
N LEU A 141 -2.67 1.08 16.76
CA LEU A 141 -1.63 1.26 17.77
C LEU A 141 -1.34 2.75 18.03
N GLU A 142 -1.30 3.57 16.99
CA GLU A 142 -1.18 5.03 17.10
C GLU A 142 -2.37 5.66 17.83
N LYS A 143 -3.60 5.25 17.51
CA LYS A 143 -4.79 5.70 18.27
C LYS A 143 -4.71 5.29 19.73
N LYS A 144 -4.27 4.06 20.03
CA LYS A 144 -4.07 3.60 21.41
C LYS A 144 -2.95 4.37 22.12
N SER A 145 -1.86 4.71 21.43
CA SER A 145 -0.77 5.50 22.01
C SER A 145 -1.24 6.93 22.30
N ALA A 146 -2.00 7.54 21.41
CA ALA A 146 -2.63 8.86 21.63
C ALA A 146 -3.58 8.87 22.84
N ILE A 147 -4.40 7.83 23.02
CA ILE A 147 -5.25 7.69 24.21
C ILE A 147 -4.39 7.55 25.49
N ARG A 148 -3.29 6.78 25.43
CA ARG A 148 -2.38 6.63 26.58
C ARG A 148 -1.71 7.96 26.94
N THR A 149 -1.24 8.72 25.96
CA THR A 149 -0.62 10.03 26.21
C THR A 149 -1.63 11.04 26.74
N GLN A 150 -2.89 11.01 26.27
CA GLN A 150 -3.98 11.81 26.85
C GLN A 150 -4.23 11.45 28.31
N ARG A 151 -4.35 10.17 28.65
CA ARG A 151 -4.52 9.71 30.04
C ARG A 151 -3.35 10.10 30.93
N LEU A 152 -2.12 9.99 30.42
CA LEU A 152 -0.92 10.46 31.14
C LEU A 152 -0.99 11.96 31.42
N LYS A 153 -1.37 12.78 30.43
CA LYS A 153 -1.58 14.22 30.63
C LYS A 153 -2.65 14.51 31.69
N GLU A 154 -3.75 13.76 31.70
CA GLU A 154 -4.79 13.90 32.74
C GLU A 154 -4.27 13.51 34.13
N VAL A 155 -3.51 12.42 34.26
CA VAL A 155 -2.89 12.01 35.53
C VAL A 155 -1.92 13.08 36.02
N THR A 156 -1.07 13.62 35.14
CA THR A 156 -0.16 14.73 35.48
C THR A 156 -0.96 15.96 35.96
N ARG A 157 -2.05 16.32 35.27
CA ARG A 157 -2.93 17.42 35.70
C ARG A 157 -3.56 17.18 37.07
N LEU A 158 -3.97 15.94 37.37
CA LEU A 158 -4.52 15.58 38.68
C LEU A 158 -3.45 15.63 39.78
N LEU A 159 -2.22 15.19 39.49
CA LEU A 159 -1.08 15.30 40.40
C LEU A 159 -0.71 16.76 40.69
N GLU A 160 -0.71 17.63 39.67
CA GLU A 160 -0.52 19.08 39.86
C GLU A 160 -1.62 19.68 40.73
N ARG A 161 -2.89 19.32 40.51
CA ARG A 161 -3.99 19.77 41.38
C ARG A 161 -3.82 19.30 42.82
N LEU A 162 -3.40 18.06 43.04
CA LEU A 162 -3.12 17.55 44.39
C LEU A 162 -1.94 18.26 45.04
N LYS A 163 -0.88 18.52 44.28
CA LYS A 163 0.29 19.29 44.74
C LYS A 163 -0.10 20.71 45.13
N ASN A 164 -0.90 21.39 44.30
CA ASN A 164 -1.36 22.75 44.58
C ASN A 164 -2.33 22.78 45.77
N GLY A 165 -3.27 21.84 45.85
CA GLY A 165 -4.18 21.72 47.00
C GLY A 165 -3.48 21.36 48.32
N ALA A 166 -2.36 20.62 48.27
CA ALA A 166 -1.53 20.35 49.44
C ALA A 166 -0.75 21.60 49.90
N ASN A 167 -0.36 22.47 48.98
CA ASN A 167 0.30 23.74 49.29
C ASN A 167 -0.68 24.82 49.76
N GLU A 168 -1.96 24.75 49.36
CA GLU A 168 -3.01 25.71 49.74
C GLU A 168 -3.62 25.46 51.13
N GLN A 169 -3.36 24.31 51.75
CA GLN A 169 -3.60 24.12 53.18
C GLN A 169 -2.27 24.26 53.94
N PRO A 170 -1.90 25.47 54.41
CA PRO A 170 -0.92 25.57 55.46
C PRO A 170 -1.53 24.86 56.67
N ILE A 171 -1.08 23.63 56.92
CA ILE A 171 -1.28 22.97 58.19
C ILE A 171 -0.65 23.92 59.21
N LYS A 172 -1.49 24.73 59.87
CA LYS A 172 -1.13 25.42 61.10
C LYS A 172 -0.87 24.31 62.12
N VAL A 173 0.34 23.78 62.09
CA VAL A 173 0.88 22.95 63.16
C VAL A 173 0.85 23.85 64.39
N PRO A 174 0.08 23.51 65.44
CA PRO A 174 0.12 24.26 66.68
C PRO A 174 1.55 24.18 67.19
N SER A 175 2.21 25.34 67.29
CA SER A 175 3.45 25.52 68.01
C SER A 175 3.19 25.19 69.48
N ILE A 176 3.32 23.91 69.83
CA ILE A 176 3.49 23.52 71.22
C ILE A 176 4.93 23.84 71.54
N ILE A 177 5.06 24.89 72.33
CA ILE A 177 6.25 25.35 73.03
C ILE A 177 6.82 24.17 73.81
N SER A 178 8.02 23.73 73.43
CA SER A 178 8.94 23.11 74.37
C SER A 178 10.33 23.61 73.99
N ASP A 179 10.82 24.56 74.79
CA ASP A 179 12.24 24.77 74.99
C ASP A 179 12.89 23.42 75.29
N ASP A 180 13.82 22.97 74.44
CA ASP A 180 15.16 22.76 74.95
C ASP A 180 16.19 22.73 73.81
N ARG A 181 17.34 23.32 74.12
CA ARG A 181 18.49 23.48 73.27
C ARG A 181 19.10 22.12 72.97
N THR A 182 19.36 21.82 71.70
CA THR A 182 20.66 21.29 71.27
C THR A 182 20.80 21.40 69.76
N THR A 183 21.70 22.28 69.37
CA THR A 183 22.39 22.35 68.08
C THR A 183 22.85 20.98 67.59
N TYR A 184 22.24 20.48 66.53
CA TYR A 184 22.92 19.61 65.57
C TYR A 184 22.72 20.15 64.16
N ASP A 185 23.83 20.67 63.67
CA ASP A 185 24.13 21.11 62.33
C ASP A 185 24.00 19.92 61.37
N ILE A 186 22.88 19.83 60.64
CA ILE A 186 22.73 18.87 59.53
C ILE A 186 22.86 19.65 58.23
N SER A 187 24.13 19.75 57.85
CA SER A 187 24.66 20.03 56.52
C SER A 187 23.74 19.58 55.37
N TYR A 188 23.36 20.56 54.55
CA TYR A 188 22.84 20.37 53.20
C TYR A 188 23.93 19.79 52.31
N GLN A 189 24.16 18.47 52.39
CA GLN A 189 25.01 17.76 51.46
C GLN A 189 24.16 17.15 50.35
N ALA A 190 24.30 17.76 49.17
CA ALA A 190 23.83 17.29 47.88
C ALA A 190 23.84 15.75 47.76
N MET A 191 22.65 15.16 47.63
CA MET A 191 22.49 13.83 47.03
C MET A 191 22.79 13.95 45.53
N LEU A 192 24.08 13.95 45.20
CA LEU A 192 24.61 13.51 43.92
C LEU A 192 24.25 12.03 43.78
N ILE A 193 23.39 11.74 42.81
CA ILE A 193 23.10 10.39 42.34
C ILE A 193 24.40 9.82 41.75
N PRO A 194 25.00 8.75 42.29
CA PRO A 194 26.18 8.13 41.72
C PRO A 194 25.76 7.33 40.48
N SER A 195 25.94 7.95 39.31
CA SER A 195 25.70 7.32 38.01
C SER A 195 26.94 6.59 37.51
N THR A 196 27.40 5.55 38.20
CA THR A 196 28.34 4.54 37.66
C THR A 196 28.42 3.34 38.60
N ALA A 197 27.57 2.33 38.41
CA ALA A 197 27.88 0.94 38.75
C ALA A 197 26.91 0.04 37.99
N VAL A 198 27.37 -0.47 36.85
CA VAL A 198 26.78 -1.62 36.16
C VAL A 198 27.00 -2.83 37.08
N SER A 199 26.16 -2.97 38.09
CA SER A 199 26.04 -4.21 38.84
C SER A 199 25.14 -5.13 38.04
N LYS A 200 25.66 -6.34 37.77
CA LYS A 200 24.91 -7.48 37.25
C LYS A 200 23.76 -7.81 38.20
N VAL A 201 22.66 -7.10 38.09
CA VAL A 201 21.39 -7.51 38.68
C VAL A 201 20.79 -8.50 37.70
N SER A 202 20.97 -9.77 38.02
CA SER A 202 20.12 -10.82 37.49
C SER A 202 18.72 -10.52 38.02
N ASP A 203 17.94 -9.74 37.28
CA ASP A 203 16.57 -9.40 37.66
C ASP A 203 15.77 -10.71 37.82
N PRO A 204 15.33 -11.07 39.04
CA PRO A 204 14.36 -12.13 39.17
C PRO A 204 13.09 -11.59 38.52
N ALA A 205 12.61 -12.30 37.49
CA ALA A 205 11.34 -11.99 36.84
C ALA A 205 10.30 -11.60 37.91
N PRO A 206 9.61 -10.45 37.77
CA PRO A 206 8.69 -9.98 38.80
C PRO A 206 7.61 -11.04 39.02
N GLN A 207 7.74 -11.79 40.12
CA GLN A 207 6.84 -12.87 40.43
C GLN A 207 5.43 -12.27 40.56
N THR A 208 4.48 -12.87 39.85
CA THR A 208 3.06 -12.51 39.83
C THR A 208 2.39 -12.55 41.22
N SER A 209 3.06 -13.13 42.22
CA SER A 209 2.70 -13.08 43.63
C SER A 209 2.73 -11.67 44.20
N TYR A 210 3.79 -10.89 43.94
CA TYR A 210 3.93 -9.54 44.52
C TYR A 210 2.93 -8.54 43.93
N THR A 211 2.59 -8.68 42.64
CA THR A 211 1.52 -7.89 42.00
C THR A 211 0.14 -8.29 42.49
N ARG A 212 -0.10 -9.58 42.74
CA ARG A 212 -1.36 -10.06 43.34
C ARG A 212 -1.52 -9.54 44.77
N ASP A 213 -0.46 -9.57 45.57
CA ASP A 213 -0.50 -9.14 46.97
C ASP A 213 -0.64 -7.62 47.09
N THR A 214 0.05 -6.84 46.26
CA THR A 214 -0.13 -5.38 46.21
C THR A 214 -1.53 -4.99 45.77
N LEU A 215 -2.13 -5.68 44.79
CA LEU A 215 -3.52 -5.47 44.39
C LEU A 215 -4.51 -5.88 45.50
N ALA A 216 -4.24 -6.95 46.23
CA ALA A 216 -5.05 -7.36 47.37
C ALA A 216 -5.00 -6.33 48.50
N VAL A 217 -3.82 -5.80 48.83
CA VAL A 217 -3.63 -4.74 49.82
C VAL A 217 -4.29 -3.44 49.39
N LEU A 218 -4.18 -3.05 48.11
CA LEU A 218 -4.87 -1.87 47.57
C LEU A 218 -6.39 -2.01 47.66
N ARG A 219 -6.92 -3.20 47.34
CA ARG A 219 -8.36 -3.49 47.45
C ARG A 219 -8.83 -3.46 48.90
N ALA A 220 -8.07 -4.05 49.82
CA ALA A 220 -8.37 -3.99 51.26
C ALA A 220 -8.35 -2.55 51.79
N ARG A 221 -7.38 -1.74 51.34
CA ARG A 221 -7.29 -0.31 51.68
C ARG A 221 -8.46 0.50 51.11
N HIS A 222 -8.87 0.22 49.88
CA HIS A 222 -10.03 0.86 49.26
C HIS A 222 -11.33 0.53 50.01
N ILE A 223 -11.54 -0.75 50.36
CA ILE A 223 -12.69 -1.19 51.18
C ILE A 223 -12.67 -0.46 52.52
N ARG A 224 -11.54 -0.47 53.24
CA ARG A 224 -11.40 0.22 54.53
C ARG A 224 -11.68 1.72 54.41
N ARG A 225 -11.16 2.39 53.38
CA ARG A 225 -11.41 3.82 53.14
C ARG A 225 -12.88 4.09 52.85
N SER A 226 -13.53 3.28 52.01
CA SER A 226 -14.96 3.40 51.74
C SER A 226 -15.82 3.18 53.00
N SER A 227 -15.42 2.24 53.87
CA SER A 227 -16.07 2.02 55.17
C SER A 227 -15.89 3.20 56.12
N CYS A 228 -14.70 3.80 56.18
CA CYS A 228 -14.44 5.00 56.98
C CYS A 228 -15.21 6.24 56.44
N ASP A 229 -15.28 6.42 55.13
CA ASP A 229 -16.03 7.51 54.51
C ASP A 229 -17.54 7.36 54.75
N LEU A 230 -18.06 6.12 54.71
CA LEU A 230 -19.43 5.80 55.13
C LEU A 230 -19.66 6.10 56.62
N GLN A 231 -18.65 5.90 57.48
CA GLN A 231 -18.75 6.15 58.92
C GLN A 231 -18.81 7.66 59.23
N LYS A 232 -17.96 8.47 58.58
CA LYS A 232 -18.00 9.93 58.64
C LYS A 232 -19.33 10.49 58.09
N GLY A 233 -19.85 9.88 57.03
CA GLY A 233 -21.16 10.21 56.48
C GLY A 233 -22.32 9.93 57.45
N LYS A 234 -22.24 8.83 58.22
CA LYS A 234 -23.25 8.46 59.23
C LYS A 234 -23.28 9.44 60.40
N GLU A 235 -22.13 9.82 60.92
CA GLU A 235 -22.03 10.78 62.04
C GLU A 235 -22.59 12.15 61.64
N ASN A 236 -22.25 12.63 60.43
CA ASN A 236 -22.80 13.87 59.89
C ASN A 236 -24.31 13.80 59.61
N ALA A 237 -24.82 12.68 59.09
CA ALA A 237 -26.26 12.50 58.87
C ALA A 237 -27.05 12.43 60.19
N GLN A 238 -26.48 11.77 61.21
CA GLN A 238 -27.08 11.68 62.54
C GLN A 238 -27.09 13.03 63.26
N ALA A 239 -26.01 13.81 63.17
CA ALA A 239 -25.94 15.17 63.71
C ALA A 239 -26.96 16.10 63.03
N LYS A 240 -27.09 16.04 61.70
CA LYS A 240 -28.11 16.79 60.97
C LYS A 240 -29.54 16.39 61.38
N LEU A 241 -29.79 15.09 61.54
CA LEU A 241 -31.09 14.59 61.99
C LEU A 241 -31.42 15.04 63.42
N ARG A 242 -30.44 15.03 64.34
CA ARG A 242 -30.59 15.58 65.69
C ARG A 242 -30.97 17.05 65.67
N ARG A 243 -30.26 17.87 64.90
CA ARG A 243 -30.57 19.31 64.75
C ARG A 243 -31.97 19.56 64.21
N CYS A 244 -32.41 18.78 63.22
CA CYS A 244 -33.77 18.87 62.69
C CYS A 244 -34.83 18.50 63.73
N ILE A 245 -34.60 17.44 64.52
CA ILE A 245 -35.53 17.01 65.57
C ILE A 245 -35.60 18.08 66.69
N ALA A 246 -34.45 18.59 67.13
CA ALA A 246 -34.36 19.67 68.09
C ALA A 246 -35.13 20.92 67.63
N GLY A 247 -34.99 21.31 66.35
CA GLY A 247 -35.73 22.43 65.77
C GLY A 247 -37.26 22.22 65.72
N VAL A 248 -37.72 20.98 65.55
CA VAL A 248 -39.16 20.65 65.53
C VAL A 248 -39.74 20.58 66.94
N LEU A 249 -38.98 20.06 67.91
CA LEU A 249 -39.39 19.95 69.31
C LEU A 249 -39.18 21.26 70.09
N GLN A 250 -38.45 22.23 69.52
CA GLN A 250 -38.07 23.50 70.15
C GLN A 250 -37.24 23.30 71.44
N CYS A 251 -36.49 22.20 71.52
CA CYS A 251 -35.62 21.84 72.62
C CYS A 251 -34.13 21.93 72.21
N PRO A 252 -33.18 22.06 73.16
CA PRO A 252 -31.76 22.00 72.86
C PRO A 252 -31.35 20.64 72.27
N GLU A 253 -30.26 20.61 71.46
CA GLU A 253 -29.82 19.40 70.74
C GLU A 253 -29.47 18.22 71.66
N ASP A 254 -29.10 18.50 72.92
CA ASP A 254 -28.70 17.52 73.94
C ASP A 254 -29.84 17.12 74.89
N ASP A 255 -31.09 17.52 74.62
CA ASP A 255 -32.24 17.15 75.44
C ASP A 255 -32.58 15.65 75.33
N ASP A 256 -32.95 15.02 76.44
CA ASP A 256 -33.25 13.58 76.51
C ASP A 256 -34.41 13.22 75.58
N GLU A 257 -35.37 14.14 75.39
CA GLU A 257 -36.50 13.94 74.48
C GLU A 257 -36.07 13.91 73.00
N VAL A 258 -35.07 14.71 72.62
CA VAL A 258 -34.47 14.71 71.27
C VAL A 258 -33.68 13.41 71.04
N HIS A 259 -32.99 12.91 72.05
CA HIS A 259 -32.29 11.62 71.98
C HIS A 259 -33.24 10.43 71.84
N LEU A 260 -34.33 10.40 72.61
CA LEU A 260 -35.33 9.33 72.57
C LEU A 260 -36.08 9.29 71.22
N THR A 261 -36.41 10.45 70.66
CA THR A 261 -37.07 10.55 69.35
C THR A 261 -36.12 10.17 68.21
N LEU A 262 -34.86 10.58 68.27
CA LEU A 262 -33.82 10.13 67.33
C LEU A 262 -33.69 8.61 67.35
N GLU A 263 -33.57 7.99 68.53
CA GLU A 263 -33.47 6.54 68.65
C GLU A 263 -34.70 5.84 68.08
N ARG A 264 -35.91 6.36 68.34
CA ARG A 264 -37.16 5.79 67.81
C ARG A 264 -37.18 5.84 66.28
N ILE A 265 -36.76 6.95 65.67
CA ILE A 265 -36.67 7.10 64.21
C ILE A 265 -35.60 6.16 63.64
N VAL A 266 -34.42 6.09 64.25
CA VAL A 266 -33.34 5.19 63.82
C VAL A 266 -33.75 3.73 63.94
N ARG A 267 -34.45 3.35 65.02
CA ARG A 267 -34.97 1.98 65.23
C ARG A 267 -36.06 1.65 64.22
N SER A 268 -36.95 2.58 63.90
CA SER A 268 -37.97 2.46 62.84
C SER A 268 -37.34 2.36 61.44
N ALA A 269 -36.29 3.13 61.17
CA ALA A 269 -35.54 3.08 59.92
C ALA A 269 -34.77 1.77 59.79
N LYS A 270 -34.12 1.30 60.86
CA LYS A 270 -33.43 0.00 60.92
C LYS A 270 -34.39 -1.16 60.71
N THR A 271 -35.58 -1.13 61.32
CA THR A 271 -36.60 -2.17 61.12
C THR A 271 -37.20 -2.13 59.72
N ARG A 272 -37.45 -0.95 59.14
CA ARG A 272 -37.86 -0.81 57.74
C ARG A 272 -36.78 -1.26 56.76
N ALA A 273 -35.53 -0.89 57.01
CA ALA A 273 -34.38 -1.33 56.24
C ALA A 273 -34.22 -2.85 56.35
N ALA A 274 -34.27 -3.42 57.55
CA ALA A 274 -34.21 -4.87 57.76
C ALA A 274 -35.38 -5.60 57.09
N ARG A 275 -36.59 -5.02 57.02
CA ARG A 275 -37.72 -5.59 56.25
C ARG A 275 -37.49 -5.52 54.74
N LYS A 276 -36.88 -4.44 54.23
CA LYS A 276 -36.50 -4.29 52.81
C LYS A 276 -35.25 -5.11 52.43
N LEU A 277 -34.36 -5.35 53.39
CA LEU A 277 -33.14 -6.15 53.29
C LEU A 277 -33.37 -7.61 53.73
N LYS A 278 -34.58 -7.99 54.15
CA LYS A 278 -34.94 -9.40 54.16
C LYS A 278 -34.62 -9.87 52.74
N PRO A 279 -33.67 -10.80 52.57
CA PRO A 279 -33.39 -11.32 51.25
C PRO A 279 -34.72 -11.80 50.74
N HIS A 280 -35.19 -11.18 49.65
CA HIS A 280 -36.36 -11.67 48.95
C HIS A 280 -36.09 -13.16 48.74
N GLU A 281 -36.91 -14.03 49.32
CA GLU A 281 -36.94 -15.50 49.17
C GLU A 281 -37.17 -15.94 47.70
N VAL A 282 -36.89 -15.05 46.74
CA VAL A 282 -36.75 -15.35 45.32
C VAL A 282 -35.50 -16.19 45.06
N LEU A 283 -34.52 -16.21 45.98
CA LEU A 283 -33.39 -17.17 45.92
C LEU A 283 -33.81 -18.62 46.18
N SER A 284 -34.97 -18.86 46.80
CA SER A 284 -35.51 -20.21 47.02
C SER A 284 -36.21 -20.79 45.78
N GLN A 285 -36.43 -19.97 44.73
CA GLN A 285 -37.04 -20.37 43.46
C GLN A 285 -36.11 -20.26 42.25
N VAL A 286 -34.83 -19.89 42.45
CA VAL A 286 -33.81 -20.20 41.45
C VAL A 286 -33.66 -21.71 41.49
N SER A 287 -34.34 -22.41 40.58
CA SER A 287 -34.25 -23.87 40.49
C SER A 287 -32.76 -24.25 40.50
N THR A 288 -32.41 -25.37 41.13
CA THR A 288 -31.03 -25.88 41.15
C THR A 288 -30.39 -25.87 39.76
N VAL A 289 -31.20 -26.05 38.72
CA VAL A 289 -30.85 -25.92 37.30
C VAL A 289 -30.36 -24.52 36.91
N GLN A 290 -31.01 -23.45 37.36
CA GLN A 290 -30.56 -22.06 37.09
C GLN A 290 -29.30 -21.69 37.87
N ALA A 291 -29.15 -22.17 39.11
CA ALA A 291 -27.93 -21.98 39.89
C ALA A 291 -26.72 -22.67 39.22
N VAL A 292 -26.90 -23.91 38.76
CA VAL A 292 -25.88 -24.63 37.98
C VAL A 292 -25.53 -23.88 36.69
N LYS A 293 -26.52 -23.37 35.95
CA LYS A 293 -26.28 -22.56 34.75
C LYS A 293 -25.45 -21.31 35.03
N LEU A 294 -25.78 -20.57 36.09
CA LEU A 294 -25.01 -19.38 36.48
C LEU A 294 -23.58 -19.73 36.91
N VAL A 295 -23.38 -20.83 37.62
CA VAL A 295 -22.05 -21.31 38.01
C VAL A 295 -21.24 -21.70 36.77
N THR A 296 -21.85 -22.38 35.78
CA THR A 296 -21.17 -22.70 34.52
C THR A 296 -20.87 -21.46 33.69
N GLU A 297 -21.76 -20.47 33.65
CA GLU A 297 -21.49 -19.21 32.95
C GLU A 297 -20.37 -18.40 33.62
N LEU A 298 -20.34 -18.38 34.96
CA LEU A 298 -19.29 -17.74 35.73
C LEU A 298 -17.95 -18.46 35.52
N SER A 299 -17.92 -19.78 35.49
CA SER A 299 -16.68 -20.53 35.24
C SER A 299 -16.16 -20.31 33.83
N VAL A 300 -17.04 -20.24 32.82
CA VAL A 300 -16.68 -19.88 31.44
C VAL A 300 -16.14 -18.45 31.35
N LYS A 301 -16.79 -17.49 32.00
CA LYS A 301 -16.32 -16.08 32.04
C LYS A 301 -14.99 -15.96 32.78
N GLN A 302 -14.81 -16.70 33.87
CA GLN A 302 -13.56 -16.77 34.61
C GLN A 302 -12.43 -17.37 33.75
N ALA A 303 -12.68 -18.49 33.06
CA ALA A 303 -11.71 -19.09 32.16
C ALA A 303 -11.34 -18.14 30.99
N LYS A 304 -12.32 -17.40 30.46
CA LYS A 304 -12.08 -16.39 29.42
C LYS A 304 -11.23 -15.22 29.95
N LEU A 305 -11.53 -14.73 31.15
CA LEU A 305 -10.75 -13.67 31.80
C LEU A 305 -9.33 -14.14 32.12
N GLN A 306 -9.16 -15.39 32.58
CA GLN A 306 -7.85 -16.00 32.81
C GLN A 306 -7.04 -16.04 31.50
N ARG A 307 -7.62 -16.53 30.40
CA ARG A 307 -6.96 -16.54 29.09
C ARG A 307 -6.58 -15.14 28.60
N LEU A 308 -7.45 -14.14 28.79
CA LEU A 308 -7.16 -12.74 28.44
C LEU A 308 -6.04 -12.17 29.32
N SER A 309 -5.99 -12.53 30.59
CA SER A 309 -4.90 -12.16 31.49
C SER A 309 -3.59 -12.79 31.04
N ASP A 310 -3.57 -14.11 30.79
CA ASP A 310 -2.38 -14.86 30.39
C ASP A 310 -1.82 -14.35 29.05
N THR A 311 -2.70 -14.09 28.07
CA THR A 311 -2.29 -13.48 26.78
C THR A 311 -1.73 -12.07 26.94
N THR A 312 -2.30 -11.27 27.84
CA THR A 312 -1.76 -9.92 28.12
C THR A 312 -0.39 -10.00 28.77
N VAL A 313 -0.17 -10.93 29.69
CA VAL A 313 1.14 -11.18 30.32
C VAL A 313 2.15 -11.65 29.27
N ALA A 314 1.78 -12.59 28.40
CA ALA A 314 2.63 -13.08 27.32
C ALA A 314 3.03 -11.96 26.34
N LEU A 315 2.08 -11.11 25.94
CA LEU A 315 2.35 -9.95 25.09
C LEU A 315 3.27 -8.93 25.78
N THR A 316 3.10 -8.73 27.09
CA THR A 316 3.96 -7.84 27.87
C THR A 316 5.39 -8.37 27.92
N HIS A 317 5.57 -9.67 28.15
CA HIS A 317 6.89 -10.32 28.11
C HIS A 317 7.53 -10.22 26.72
N LEU A 318 6.79 -10.53 25.66
CA LEU A 318 7.28 -10.50 24.28
C LEU A 318 7.66 -9.07 23.85
N SER A 319 6.88 -8.07 24.24
CA SER A 319 7.23 -6.66 24.00
C SER A 319 8.49 -6.23 24.76
N ALA A 320 8.66 -6.64 26.02
CA ALA A 320 9.88 -6.38 26.77
C ALA A 320 11.11 -7.04 26.11
N GLN A 321 10.95 -8.28 25.62
CA GLN A 321 12.00 -8.99 24.89
C GLN A 321 12.37 -8.28 23.58
N HIS A 322 11.39 -7.80 22.81
CA HIS A 322 11.68 -7.04 21.60
C HIS A 322 12.40 -5.73 21.88
N VAL A 323 12.01 -5.01 22.94
CA VAL A 323 12.72 -3.79 23.36
C VAL A 323 14.17 -4.12 23.72
N SER A 324 14.42 -5.20 24.47
CA SER A 324 15.77 -5.67 24.79
C SER A 324 16.58 -6.02 23.54
N ASN A 325 15.99 -6.74 22.59
CA ASN A 325 16.64 -7.10 21.32
C ASN A 325 16.96 -5.87 20.48
N ILE A 326 16.06 -4.89 20.39
CA ILE A 326 16.28 -3.62 19.67
C ILE A 326 17.42 -2.85 20.34
N LEU A 327 17.42 -2.75 21.67
CA LEU A 327 18.51 -2.08 22.40
C LEU A 327 19.85 -2.78 22.19
N THR A 328 19.86 -4.11 22.20
CA THR A 328 21.05 -4.91 21.90
C THR A 328 21.53 -4.66 20.46
N PHE A 329 20.61 -4.63 19.50
CA PHE A 329 20.92 -4.33 18.10
C PHE A 329 21.52 -2.93 17.92
N VAL A 330 20.89 -1.92 18.51
CA VAL A 330 21.34 -0.53 18.46
C VAL A 330 22.72 -0.39 19.10
N ASN A 331 22.93 -0.98 20.28
CA ASN A 331 24.17 -0.78 21.03
C ASN A 331 25.35 -1.60 20.50
N SER A 332 25.11 -2.80 19.94
CA SER A 332 26.19 -3.69 19.51
C SER A 332 26.31 -3.78 17.99
N THR A 333 25.23 -4.14 17.31
CA THR A 333 25.26 -4.55 15.91
C THR A 333 25.26 -3.34 14.99
N SER A 334 24.55 -2.27 15.34
CA SER A 334 24.50 -1.05 14.54
C SER A 334 25.86 -0.36 14.49
N GLN A 335 26.61 -0.37 15.59
CA GLN A 335 27.96 0.20 15.65
C GLN A 335 28.93 -0.63 14.80
N ALA A 336 28.89 -1.96 14.92
CA ALA A 336 29.70 -2.86 14.11
C ALA A 336 29.42 -2.71 12.59
N LEU A 337 28.13 -2.61 12.22
CA LEU A 337 27.72 -2.36 10.83
C LEU A 337 28.20 -1.00 10.32
N ARG A 338 28.07 0.07 11.12
CA ARG A 338 28.59 1.39 10.75
C ARG A 338 30.10 1.35 10.53
N THR A 339 30.86 0.73 11.43
CA THR A 339 32.30 0.62 11.25
C THR A 339 32.67 -0.21 10.02
N SER A 340 31.92 -1.29 9.74
CA SER A 340 32.14 -2.12 8.54
C SER A 340 31.86 -1.32 7.26
N LEU A 341 30.74 -0.61 7.21
CA LEU A 341 30.37 0.23 6.07
C LEU A 341 31.36 1.39 5.88
N ASP A 342 31.83 2.02 6.96
CA ASP A 342 32.87 3.05 6.87
C ASP A 342 34.20 2.49 6.37
N THR A 343 34.56 1.26 6.75
CA THR A 343 35.77 0.60 6.21
C THR A 343 35.63 0.24 4.74
N GLU A 344 34.45 -0.24 4.33
CA GLU A 344 34.16 -0.57 2.94
C GLU A 344 34.09 0.70 2.07
N ALA A 345 33.46 1.76 2.57
CA ALA A 345 33.44 3.07 1.91
C ALA A 345 34.85 3.61 1.68
N LYS A 346 35.75 3.48 2.66
CA LYS A 346 37.17 3.84 2.50
C LYS A 346 37.90 2.96 1.47
N ALA A 347 37.60 1.66 1.43
CA ALA A 347 38.18 0.75 0.44
C ALA A 347 37.70 1.08 -0.99
N VAL A 348 36.40 1.33 -1.15
CA VAL A 348 35.80 1.74 -2.42
C VAL A 348 36.33 3.09 -2.87
N GLN A 349 36.51 4.05 -1.96
CA GLN A 349 37.13 5.33 -2.27
C GLN A 349 38.54 5.14 -2.85
N GLY A 350 39.35 4.24 -2.29
CA GLY A 350 40.66 3.88 -2.87
C GLY A 350 40.55 3.27 -4.27
N HIS A 351 39.55 2.42 -4.54
CA HIS A 351 39.30 1.91 -5.89
C HIS A 351 38.86 2.99 -6.87
N ILE A 352 38.03 3.94 -6.44
CA ILE A 352 37.63 5.09 -7.25
C ILE A 352 38.84 5.95 -7.58
N GLU A 353 39.74 6.19 -6.63
CA GLU A 353 40.98 6.94 -6.85
C GLU A 353 41.90 6.24 -7.87
N ILE A 354 42.02 4.91 -7.81
CA ILE A 354 42.75 4.11 -8.80
C ILE A 354 42.09 4.22 -10.18
N LEU A 355 40.77 4.07 -10.27
CA LEU A 355 40.05 4.21 -11.54
C LEU A 355 40.14 5.62 -12.11
N GLN A 356 40.06 6.65 -11.26
CA GLN A 356 40.29 8.03 -11.68
C GLN A 356 41.70 8.19 -12.24
N TRP A 357 42.71 7.66 -11.56
CA TRP A 357 44.09 7.64 -12.07
C TRP A 357 44.22 6.92 -13.41
N ASP A 358 43.58 5.76 -13.57
CA ASP A 358 43.60 5.01 -14.83
C ASP A 358 42.90 5.77 -15.97
N ILE A 359 41.77 6.43 -15.69
CA ILE A 359 41.06 7.28 -16.65
C ILE A 359 41.94 8.48 -17.03
N PHE A 360 42.52 9.19 -16.06
CA PHE A 360 43.44 10.31 -16.32
C PHE A 360 44.70 9.88 -17.07
N ALA A 361 45.18 8.64 -16.85
CA ALA A 361 46.31 8.07 -17.57
C ALA A 361 45.92 7.66 -19.01
N GLN A 362 44.71 7.14 -19.23
CA GLN A 362 44.18 6.78 -20.54
C GLN A 362 43.83 8.00 -21.40
N ASP A 363 43.41 9.12 -20.81
CA ASP A 363 43.04 10.34 -21.54
C ASP A 363 44.23 10.97 -22.29
N LYS A 364 45.48 10.59 -21.94
CA LYS A 364 46.69 10.98 -22.69
C LYS A 364 47.03 10.04 -23.84
N VAL A 365 46.41 8.86 -23.93
CA VAL A 365 46.72 7.81 -24.90
C VAL A 365 45.42 7.21 -25.43
N ARG A 366 44.68 7.95 -26.26
CA ARG A 366 43.97 7.46 -27.48
C ARG A 366 42.86 8.42 -27.88
N SER A 367 43.08 9.08 -29.00
CA SER A 367 42.03 9.64 -29.85
C SER A 367 41.26 8.51 -30.56
N GLU A 368 40.54 7.68 -29.79
CA GLU A 368 39.55 6.71 -30.30
C GLU A 368 38.14 7.27 -30.08
N THR A 369 37.87 8.47 -30.60
CA THR A 369 36.55 9.12 -30.54
C THR A 369 35.44 8.34 -31.27
N SER A 370 35.77 7.28 -32.03
CA SER A 370 34.80 6.57 -32.87
C SER A 370 33.96 5.53 -32.13
N THR A 371 34.47 4.91 -31.05
CA THR A 371 33.72 3.87 -30.32
C THR A 371 32.63 4.47 -29.45
N PHE A 372 32.96 5.52 -28.69
CA PHE A 372 32.00 6.26 -27.88
C PHE A 372 30.88 6.88 -28.73
N GLN A 373 31.21 7.48 -29.88
CA GLN A 373 30.20 8.05 -30.77
C GLN A 373 29.28 6.97 -31.36
N ALA A 374 29.80 5.78 -31.67
CA ALA A 374 29.00 4.67 -32.16
C ALA A 374 28.04 4.11 -31.09
N GLU A 375 28.49 3.99 -29.84
CA GLU A 375 27.64 3.59 -28.71
C GLU A 375 26.56 4.64 -28.42
N LEU A 376 26.91 5.92 -28.39
CA LEU A 376 25.96 7.01 -28.14
C LEU A 376 24.90 7.09 -29.24
N CYS A 377 25.30 6.93 -30.51
CA CYS A 377 24.37 6.82 -31.63
C CYS A 377 23.45 5.59 -31.49
N SER A 378 23.97 4.43 -31.05
CA SER A 378 23.17 3.23 -30.81
C SER A 378 22.12 3.43 -29.71
N VAL A 379 22.48 4.09 -28.59
CA VAL A 379 21.57 4.33 -27.47
C VAL A 379 20.48 5.34 -27.84
N LEU A 380 20.83 6.37 -28.62
CA LEU A 380 19.91 7.40 -29.08
C LEU A 380 19.10 6.98 -30.32
N GLY A 381 19.33 5.78 -30.87
CA GLY A 381 18.68 5.30 -32.10
C GLY A 381 19.07 6.09 -33.35
N LEU A 382 20.22 6.76 -33.33
CA LEU A 382 20.77 7.57 -34.43
C LEU A 382 21.74 6.74 -35.28
N ALA A 383 21.92 7.12 -36.55
CA ALA A 383 22.88 6.46 -37.43
C ALA A 383 24.33 6.66 -36.93
N GLN A 384 25.21 5.67 -37.11
CA GLN A 384 26.59 5.70 -36.57
C GLN A 384 27.44 6.91 -37.04
N HIS A 385 27.10 7.55 -38.16
CA HIS A 385 27.79 8.72 -38.70
C HIS A 385 27.03 10.03 -38.47
N THR A 386 26.19 10.09 -37.44
CA THR A 386 25.43 11.30 -37.14
C THR A 386 26.36 12.40 -36.64
N ALA A 387 26.23 13.60 -37.21
CA ALA A 387 27.04 14.75 -36.82
C ALA A 387 26.88 15.05 -35.31
N PRO A 388 27.96 15.40 -34.60
CA PRO A 388 27.95 15.58 -33.15
C PRO A 388 26.93 16.62 -32.66
N LYS A 389 26.59 17.63 -33.49
CA LYS A 389 25.52 18.59 -33.17
C LYS A 389 24.14 17.93 -33.02
N LYS A 390 23.79 17.00 -33.92
CA LYS A 390 22.51 16.27 -33.86
C LYS A 390 22.45 15.29 -32.69
N ILE A 391 23.60 14.74 -32.32
CA ILE A 391 23.74 13.90 -31.13
C ILE A 391 23.46 14.74 -29.88
N LEU A 392 24.06 15.93 -29.78
CA LEU A 392 23.81 16.85 -28.67
C LEU A 392 22.34 17.29 -28.60
N GLU A 393 21.72 17.63 -29.74
CA GLU A 393 20.29 17.95 -29.80
C GLU A 393 19.42 16.79 -29.30
N ALA A 394 19.73 15.55 -29.70
CA ALA A 394 18.99 14.37 -29.24
C ALA A 394 19.15 14.13 -27.73
N VAL A 395 20.36 14.33 -27.20
CA VAL A 395 20.61 14.26 -25.74
C VAL A 395 19.81 15.34 -25.01
N ASP A 396 19.81 16.58 -25.51
CA ASP A 396 19.07 17.69 -24.90
C ASP A 396 17.56 17.44 -24.90
N THR A 397 17.02 16.85 -25.99
CA THR A 397 15.61 16.46 -26.03
C THR A 397 15.28 15.38 -25.00
N LEU A 398 16.16 14.39 -24.82
CA LEU A 398 15.96 13.27 -23.90
C LEU A 398 16.04 13.75 -22.44
N VAL A 399 17.00 14.64 -22.13
CA VAL A 399 17.11 15.30 -20.83
C VAL A 399 15.86 16.15 -20.55
N SER A 400 15.42 16.94 -21.53
CA SER A 400 14.22 17.77 -21.39
C SER A 400 12.96 16.94 -21.17
N GLU A 401 12.82 15.80 -21.85
CA GLU A 401 11.70 14.86 -21.66
C GLU A 401 11.72 14.24 -20.25
N GLU A 402 12.87 13.76 -19.77
CA GLU A 402 12.93 13.14 -18.45
C GLU A 402 12.77 14.17 -17.33
N GLN A 403 13.28 15.39 -17.52
CA GLN A 403 13.07 16.49 -16.60
C GLN A 403 11.60 16.91 -16.56
N ARG A 404 10.89 16.88 -17.71
CA ARG A 404 9.44 17.09 -17.78
C ARG A 404 8.67 15.96 -17.10
N ARG A 405 9.14 14.72 -17.22
CA ARG A 405 8.55 13.54 -16.55
C ARG A 405 8.76 13.63 -15.04
N GLN A 406 9.93 14.05 -14.59
CA GLN A 406 10.26 14.23 -13.19
C GLN A 406 9.46 15.38 -12.56
N THR A 407 9.38 16.54 -13.21
CA THR A 407 8.50 17.64 -12.75
C THR A 407 7.04 17.23 -12.74
N PHE A 408 6.58 16.43 -13.72
CA PHE A 408 5.24 15.85 -13.67
C PHE A 408 5.04 14.94 -12.46
N LEU A 409 6.02 14.09 -12.12
CA LEU A 409 5.97 13.20 -10.95
C LEU A 409 6.04 13.96 -9.63
N GLU A 410 6.82 15.04 -9.55
CA GLU A 410 6.92 15.90 -8.37
C GLU A 410 5.66 16.74 -8.16
N HIS A 411 5.00 17.16 -9.24
CA HIS A 411 3.74 17.92 -9.19
C HIS A 411 2.48 17.04 -9.15
N THR A 412 2.59 15.74 -9.46
CA THR A 412 1.54 14.77 -9.14
C THR A 412 1.66 14.36 -7.69
N ILE A 413 1.18 15.25 -6.81
CA ILE A 413 0.90 14.90 -5.43
C ILE A 413 -0.15 13.78 -5.47
N LEU A 414 0.30 12.54 -5.27
CA LEU A 414 -0.59 11.42 -4.97
C LEU A 414 -1.45 11.87 -3.78
N PRO A 415 -2.78 12.00 -3.95
CA PRO A 415 -3.63 12.45 -2.86
C PRO A 415 -3.47 11.46 -1.70
N ASP A 416 -3.33 11.99 -0.48
CA ASP A 416 -3.18 11.19 0.73
C ASP A 416 -4.32 10.16 0.78
N PRO A 417 -4.05 8.84 0.94
CA PRO A 417 -5.09 7.81 1.03
C PRO A 417 -6.15 8.08 2.11
N ALA A 418 -5.86 8.95 3.08
CA ALA A 418 -6.82 9.39 4.09
C ALA A 418 -7.87 10.41 3.58
N SER A 419 -7.63 11.11 2.47
CA SER A 419 -8.49 12.17 1.92
C SER A 419 -9.68 11.67 1.09
N PHE A 420 -9.70 10.38 0.70
CA PHE A 420 -10.73 9.77 -0.16
C PHE A 420 -12.04 9.39 0.55
N GLN A 421 -12.49 10.16 1.56
CA GLN A 421 -13.71 9.83 2.34
C GLN A 421 -14.99 10.55 1.87
N THR A 422 -14.97 11.30 0.77
CA THR A 422 -16.15 12.00 0.28
C THR A 422 -17.05 11.14 -0.62
N GLU A 423 -18.38 11.30 -0.49
CA GLU A 423 -19.43 10.58 -1.27
C GLU A 423 -19.26 10.70 -2.80
N SER A 424 -18.58 11.74 -3.27
CA SER A 424 -18.21 11.93 -4.69
C SER A 424 -17.29 10.83 -5.23
N ASP A 425 -16.46 10.23 -4.39
CA ASP A 425 -15.47 9.23 -4.80
C ASP A 425 -16.07 7.83 -4.92
N GLY A 426 -17.15 7.56 -4.17
CA GLY A 426 -17.96 6.35 -4.36
C GLY A 426 -18.51 6.27 -5.79
N ALA A 427 -18.92 7.40 -6.36
CA ALA A 427 -19.40 7.49 -7.73
C ALA A 427 -18.27 7.29 -8.75
N LEU A 428 -17.07 7.82 -8.49
CA LEU A 428 -15.88 7.63 -9.32
C LEU A 428 -15.38 6.17 -9.32
N LEU A 429 -15.34 5.52 -8.16
CA LEU A 429 -15.00 4.10 -8.03
C LEU A 429 -16.05 3.20 -8.70
N LEU A 430 -17.34 3.54 -8.59
CA LEU A 430 -18.41 2.85 -9.31
C LEU A 430 -18.27 3.01 -10.82
N LYS A 431 -17.91 4.21 -11.29
CA LYS A 431 -17.67 4.48 -12.71
C LYS A 431 -16.47 3.67 -13.22
N HIS A 432 -15.35 3.68 -12.49
CA HIS A 432 -14.17 2.89 -12.85
C HIS A 432 -14.48 1.39 -12.90
N LYS A 433 -15.16 0.85 -11.88
CA LYS A 433 -15.58 -0.56 -11.87
C LYS A 433 -16.52 -0.91 -13.03
N ASN A 434 -17.39 0.00 -13.42
CA ASN A 434 -18.26 -0.19 -14.58
C ASN A 434 -17.48 -0.14 -15.89
N ASP A 435 -16.49 0.74 -16.00
CA ASP A 435 -15.65 0.83 -17.20
C ASP A 435 -14.71 -0.39 -17.30
N GLU A 436 -14.14 -0.87 -16.20
CA GLU A 436 -13.42 -2.15 -16.13
C GLU A 436 -14.29 -3.32 -16.61
N ARG A 437 -15.52 -3.44 -16.09
CA ARG A 437 -16.45 -4.48 -16.54
C ARG A 437 -16.75 -4.40 -18.03
N LYS A 438 -16.95 -3.19 -18.57
CA LYS A 438 -17.19 -3.01 -20.02
C LYS A 438 -15.98 -3.48 -20.84
N VAL A 439 -14.77 -3.16 -20.39
CA VAL A 439 -13.53 -3.62 -21.04
C VAL A 439 -13.41 -5.13 -20.95
N GLU A 440 -13.67 -5.73 -19.79
CA GLU A 440 -13.69 -7.19 -19.59
C GLU A 440 -14.72 -7.87 -20.50
N GLU A 441 -15.93 -7.32 -20.62
CA GLU A 441 -16.96 -7.83 -21.52
C GLU A 441 -16.55 -7.74 -22.99
N GLN A 442 -15.92 -6.63 -23.41
CA GLN A 442 -15.39 -6.49 -24.76
C GLN A 442 -14.26 -7.48 -25.03
N LEU A 443 -13.36 -7.66 -24.07
CA LEU A 443 -12.26 -8.61 -24.15
C LEU A 443 -12.80 -10.04 -24.26
N PHE A 444 -13.79 -10.39 -23.45
CA PHE A 444 -14.48 -11.68 -23.49
C PHE A 444 -15.15 -11.92 -24.85
N LYS A 445 -15.90 -10.95 -25.36
CA LYS A 445 -16.52 -11.03 -26.70
C LYS A 445 -15.47 -11.24 -27.80
N LEU A 446 -14.35 -10.53 -27.72
CA LEU A 446 -13.26 -10.67 -28.69
C LEU A 446 -12.62 -12.06 -28.60
N LEU A 447 -12.40 -12.58 -27.39
CA LEU A 447 -11.83 -13.91 -27.16
C LEU A 447 -12.76 -15.00 -27.69
N THR A 448 -14.06 -14.93 -27.39
CA THR A 448 -15.07 -15.86 -27.91
C THR A 448 -15.10 -15.83 -29.44
N ARG A 449 -15.08 -14.65 -30.06
CA ARG A 449 -15.02 -14.51 -31.52
C ARG A 449 -13.72 -15.08 -32.12
N LYS A 450 -12.59 -14.93 -31.44
CA LYS A 450 -11.32 -15.53 -31.86
C LYS A 450 -11.34 -17.06 -31.76
N ILE A 451 -11.94 -17.62 -30.70
CA ILE A 451 -12.12 -19.07 -30.54
C ILE A 451 -13.04 -19.62 -31.63
N GLU A 452 -14.15 -18.96 -31.94
CA GLU A 452 -15.04 -19.36 -33.04
C GLU A 452 -14.35 -19.28 -34.40
N LYS A 453 -13.54 -18.24 -34.64
CA LYS A 453 -12.73 -18.15 -35.86
C LYS A 453 -11.71 -19.27 -35.96
N ALA A 454 -11.04 -19.62 -34.86
CA ALA A 454 -10.10 -20.74 -34.82
C ALA A 454 -10.81 -22.06 -35.13
N LYS A 455 -11.96 -22.34 -34.51
CA LYS A 455 -12.79 -23.53 -34.81
C LYS A 455 -13.22 -23.61 -36.29
N LYS A 456 -13.59 -22.47 -36.89
CA LYS A 456 -13.89 -22.42 -38.33
C LYS A 456 -12.64 -22.68 -39.19
N GLY A 457 -11.49 -22.18 -38.76
CA GLY A 457 -10.19 -22.50 -39.37
C GLY A 457 -9.89 -23.99 -39.34
N ASP A 458 -10.12 -24.67 -38.21
CA ASP A 458 -9.91 -26.12 -38.07
C ASP A 458 -10.78 -26.95 -39.02
N VAL A 459 -12.03 -26.51 -39.26
CA VAL A 459 -12.90 -27.12 -40.28
C VAL A 459 -12.32 -26.93 -41.67
N LEU A 460 -11.85 -25.73 -41.99
CA LEU A 460 -11.23 -25.43 -43.29
C LEU A 460 -9.97 -26.29 -43.53
N VAL A 461 -9.14 -26.49 -42.51
CA VAL A 461 -7.96 -27.35 -42.58
C VAL A 461 -8.37 -28.80 -42.87
N LYS A 462 -9.42 -29.31 -42.22
CA LYS A 462 -9.95 -30.65 -42.52
C LYS A 462 -10.46 -30.77 -43.95
N ASP A 463 -11.16 -29.76 -44.46
CA ASP A 463 -11.67 -29.74 -45.83
C ASP A 463 -10.53 -29.69 -46.87
N ILE A 464 -9.45 -28.97 -46.57
CA ILE A 464 -8.23 -28.97 -47.39
C ILE A 464 -7.57 -30.35 -47.34
N GLU A 465 -7.46 -30.98 -46.17
CA GLU A 465 -6.88 -32.32 -46.08
C GLU A 465 -7.70 -33.37 -46.83
N THR A 466 -9.03 -33.31 -46.78
CA THR A 466 -9.90 -34.23 -47.53
C THR A 466 -9.78 -34.02 -49.02
N THR A 467 -9.83 -32.78 -49.50
CA THR A 467 -9.63 -32.46 -50.94
C THR A 467 -8.24 -32.87 -51.42
N THR A 468 -7.19 -32.68 -50.61
CA THR A 468 -5.84 -33.16 -50.96
C THR A 468 -5.80 -34.70 -51.04
N ARG A 469 -6.45 -35.41 -50.11
CA ARG A 469 -6.55 -36.89 -50.14
C ARG A 469 -7.32 -37.37 -51.37
N GLU A 470 -8.41 -36.71 -51.74
CA GLU A 470 -9.20 -37.03 -52.93
C GLU A 470 -8.38 -36.78 -54.21
N MET A 471 -7.67 -35.66 -54.29
CA MET A 471 -6.77 -35.36 -55.41
C MET A 471 -5.67 -36.42 -55.55
N ASN A 472 -5.09 -36.88 -54.43
CA ASN A 472 -4.11 -37.96 -54.42
C ASN A 472 -4.71 -39.30 -54.89
N ARG A 473 -5.98 -39.59 -54.57
CA ARG A 473 -6.69 -40.77 -55.09
C ARG A 473 -6.91 -40.67 -56.60
N ILE A 474 -7.39 -39.53 -57.09
CA ILE A 474 -7.63 -39.31 -58.54
C ILE A 474 -6.32 -39.43 -59.33
N THR A 475 -5.25 -38.81 -58.86
CA THR A 475 -3.93 -38.92 -59.50
C THR A 475 -3.36 -40.33 -59.45
N SER A 476 -3.64 -41.11 -58.40
CA SER A 476 -3.25 -42.53 -58.34
C SER A 476 -4.05 -43.44 -59.28
N LEU A 477 -5.28 -43.07 -59.64
CA LEU A 477 -6.13 -43.78 -60.61
C LEU A 477 -5.85 -43.39 -62.07
N SER A 478 -5.21 -42.23 -62.28
CA SER A 478 -4.81 -41.70 -63.59
C SER A 478 -3.46 -42.24 -64.07
N ARG A 479 -2.72 -42.96 -63.22
CA ARG A 479 -1.54 -43.75 -63.59
C ARG A 479 -1.95 -45.20 -63.79
#